data_AF-A0A7R9ZH28-F1
#
_entry.id   AF-A0A7R9ZH28-F1
#
_cell.length_a   1.000
_cell.length_b   1.000
_cell.length_c   1.000
_cell.angle_alpha   90.00
_cell.angle_beta   90.00
_cell.angle_gamma   90.00
#
_symmetry.space_group_name_H-M   'P 1'
#
loop_
_entity.id
_entity.type
_entity.pdbx_description
1 polymer ?
#
loop_
_entity_poly.entity_id
_entity_poly.type
_entity_poly.pdbx_seq_one_letter_code
_entity_poly.pdbx_strand_id
1 'polypeptide(L)'
;MCKSVSKEDFKGSSTPSTTKATTSRNWPKIAFVLVSVFVAAIAVLLPIIISEDSDGWTRKYTSPGPIFKASDIGDMTGKVAIVTGSNTGIGYHTALELVRNGADVIVAARSPAKGEAAVAAILEEVQANDISGNAVYMPLDLSSLMSVKKFADDFLKLKKPLHILVNNAGVMKSPGAQYVGQNFTYGFETTVDGFESHIGINHIGHFYLTQLLTKKLKESAPSRVVALSSGAESGSYPEGMRFDLWKPSGGERDEDYEDGMAYGQSKLAAILFARELAERLEGTGVTAYSCHPGIITTELGRYMGEKMTNDAAEGGILARLALYLGGGIFTMANFKPEDGALTQLQLSTADPAALTNGAYYRPIGRMVQPRHAQGTNSTLQKELWKETEKAVKGLL
;
A
#
# COMPACT_ATOMS: atom_id res chain seq x y z
N MET A 1 -79.38 3.79 -73.41
CA MET A 1 -79.94 4.85 -74.28
C MET A 1 -79.43 6.20 -73.76
N CYS A 2 -78.98 7.08 -74.67
CA CYS A 2 -78.39 8.43 -74.50
C CYS A 2 -77.00 8.51 -73.83
N LYS A 3 -75.88 8.66 -74.61
CA LYS A 3 -75.33 9.87 -75.31
C LYS A 3 -74.51 10.75 -74.34
N SER A 4 -73.36 11.36 -74.62
CA SER A 4 -72.35 11.36 -75.71
C SER A 4 -71.30 12.46 -75.38
N VAL A 5 -70.01 12.17 -75.55
CA VAL A 5 -68.96 12.98 -76.23
C VAL A 5 -68.43 14.32 -75.65
N SER A 6 -67.13 14.28 -75.27
CA SER A 6 -65.95 15.19 -75.45
C SER A 6 -66.02 16.73 -75.30
N LYS A 7 -64.97 17.32 -74.69
CA LYS A 7 -63.87 18.02 -75.41
C LYS A 7 -62.74 18.52 -74.51
N GLU A 8 -61.55 18.42 -75.08
CA GLU A 8 -60.22 18.93 -74.72
C GLU A 8 -60.13 20.47 -74.48
N ASP A 9 -59.20 20.87 -73.59
CA ASP A 9 -57.95 21.64 -73.89
C ASP A 9 -57.57 22.87 -73.02
N PHE A 10 -56.32 22.80 -72.54
CA PHE A 10 -55.28 23.84 -72.31
C PHE A 10 -55.58 25.17 -71.58
N LYS A 11 -54.85 25.42 -70.47
CA LYS A 11 -53.77 26.44 -70.37
C LYS A 11 -53.07 26.40 -69.00
N GLY A 12 -51.73 26.40 -69.01
CA GLY A 12 -50.90 26.23 -67.82
C GLY A 12 -50.54 27.49 -67.04
N SER A 13 -49.83 27.29 -65.93
CA SER A 13 -48.85 28.24 -65.39
C SER A 13 -47.94 27.57 -64.34
N SER A 14 -46.64 27.70 -64.57
CA SER A 14 -45.53 27.85 -63.60
C SER A 14 -45.51 27.09 -62.26
N THR A 15 -44.48 26.26 -62.12
CA THR A 15 -43.86 25.78 -60.88
C THR A 15 -43.72 26.82 -59.76
N PRO A 16 -43.66 26.36 -58.50
CA PRO A 16 -42.42 26.50 -57.76
C PRO A 16 -41.86 25.14 -57.33
N SER A 17 -40.61 24.90 -57.71
CA SER A 17 -39.78 23.81 -57.16
C SER A 17 -39.65 23.98 -55.65
N THR A 18 -40.26 23.08 -54.88
CA THR A 18 -39.92 22.92 -53.47
C THR A 18 -38.62 22.15 -53.40
N THR A 19 -37.50 22.87 -53.32
CA THR A 19 -36.23 22.33 -52.84
C THR A 19 -36.46 21.83 -51.40
N LYS A 20 -36.75 20.53 -51.25
CA LYS A 20 -36.56 19.86 -49.97
C LYS A 20 -35.06 19.87 -49.70
N ALA A 21 -34.60 20.85 -48.93
CA ALA A 21 -33.32 20.80 -48.28
C ALA A 21 -33.30 19.54 -47.40
N THR A 22 -32.70 18.46 -47.90
CA THR A 22 -32.29 17.32 -47.10
C THR A 22 -31.18 17.79 -46.17
N THR A 23 -31.56 18.38 -45.04
CA THR A 23 -30.71 18.43 -43.86
C THR A 23 -30.53 17.00 -43.38
N SER A 24 -29.56 16.28 -43.97
CA SER A 24 -29.04 15.07 -43.36
C SER A 24 -28.44 15.48 -42.01
N ARG A 25 -29.25 15.35 -40.95
CA ARG A 25 -28.81 15.64 -39.59
C ARG A 25 -27.70 14.64 -39.30
N ASN A 26 -26.44 15.10 -39.32
CA ASN A 26 -25.24 14.36 -38.91
C ASN A 26 -25.22 14.00 -37.41
N TRP A 27 -26.40 13.88 -36.79
CA TRP A 27 -26.60 13.46 -35.41
C TRP A 27 -25.80 12.21 -35.01
N PRO A 28 -25.69 11.15 -35.83
CA PRO A 28 -24.87 10.01 -35.46
C PRO A 28 -23.37 10.34 -35.37
N LYS A 29 -22.86 11.22 -36.25
CA LYS A 29 -21.44 11.65 -36.23
C LYS A 29 -21.15 12.61 -35.08
N ILE A 30 -22.06 13.54 -34.82
CA ILE A 30 -21.94 14.49 -33.70
C ILE A 30 -22.06 13.75 -32.36
N ALA A 31 -23.02 12.83 -32.22
CA ALA A 31 -23.15 11.98 -31.04
C ALA A 31 -21.92 11.10 -30.84
N PHE A 32 -21.38 10.50 -31.91
CA PHE A 32 -20.14 9.72 -31.84
C PHE A 32 -18.95 10.57 -31.37
N VAL A 33 -18.79 11.79 -31.89
CA VAL A 33 -17.72 12.71 -31.45
C VAL A 33 -17.91 13.13 -30.00
N LEU A 34 -19.12 13.49 -29.57
CA LEU A 34 -19.41 13.87 -28.19
C LEU A 34 -19.18 12.72 -27.20
N VAL A 35 -19.61 11.50 -27.54
CA VAL A 35 -19.34 10.30 -26.74
C VAL A 35 -17.84 10.02 -26.69
N SER A 36 -17.12 10.17 -27.80
CA SER A 36 -15.67 9.96 -27.85
C SER A 36 -14.90 10.96 -26.99
N VAL A 37 -15.28 12.26 -27.04
CA VAL A 37 -14.71 13.31 -26.20
C VAL A 37 -15.00 13.06 -24.72
N PHE A 38 -16.24 12.65 -24.40
CA PHE A 38 -16.63 12.33 -23.02
C PHE A 38 -15.87 11.12 -22.46
N VAL A 39 -15.74 10.05 -23.24
CA VAL A 39 -14.96 8.86 -22.86
C VAL A 39 -13.48 9.22 -22.69
N ALA A 40 -12.90 10.02 -23.58
CA ALA A 40 -11.52 10.49 -23.46
C ALA A 40 -11.33 11.38 -22.21
N ALA A 41 -12.27 12.26 -21.89
CA ALA A 41 -12.22 13.08 -20.69
C ALA A 41 -12.27 12.24 -19.41
N ILE A 42 -13.15 11.22 -19.35
CA ILE A 42 -13.21 10.28 -18.22
C ILE A 42 -11.89 9.51 -18.10
N ALA A 43 -11.33 9.02 -19.21
CA ALA A 43 -10.08 8.26 -19.19
C ALA A 43 -8.88 9.07 -18.65
N VAL A 44 -8.89 10.40 -18.79
CA VAL A 44 -7.85 11.29 -18.27
C VAL A 44 -8.13 11.76 -16.84
N LEU A 45 -9.39 12.08 -16.51
CA LEU A 45 -9.74 12.63 -15.20
C LEU A 45 -9.86 11.56 -14.11
N LEU A 46 -10.34 10.36 -14.46
CA LEU A 46 -10.59 9.30 -13.48
C LEU A 46 -9.31 8.82 -12.77
N PRO A 47 -8.14 8.62 -13.43
CA PRO A 47 -6.90 8.29 -12.74
C PRO A 47 -6.47 9.39 -11.77
N ILE A 48 -6.66 10.67 -12.13
CA ILE A 48 -6.31 11.82 -11.28
C ILE A 48 -7.19 11.83 -10.02
N ILE A 49 -8.51 11.64 -10.17
CA ILE A 49 -9.46 11.60 -9.06
C ILE A 49 -9.15 10.42 -8.14
N ILE A 50 -8.97 9.21 -8.69
CA ILE A 50 -8.63 8.01 -7.91
C ILE A 50 -7.32 8.21 -7.17
N SER A 51 -6.32 8.80 -7.84
CA SER A 51 -5.02 9.11 -7.24
C SER A 51 -5.20 10.05 -6.04
N GLU A 52 -5.98 11.12 -6.18
CA GLU A 52 -6.16 12.09 -5.10
C GLU A 52 -6.90 11.50 -3.89
N ASP A 53 -7.95 10.72 -4.13
CA ASP A 53 -8.77 10.12 -3.07
C ASP A 53 -8.05 8.97 -2.33
N SER A 54 -7.15 8.30 -3.03
CA SER A 54 -6.43 7.09 -2.56
C SER A 54 -4.97 7.35 -2.18
N ASP A 55 -4.55 8.61 -2.08
CA ASP A 55 -3.15 9.03 -1.85
C ASP A 55 -2.14 8.41 -2.83
N GLY A 56 -2.42 8.55 -4.11
CA GLY A 56 -1.51 8.23 -5.19
C GLY A 56 -0.65 9.41 -5.61
N TRP A 57 -0.06 9.28 -6.81
CA TRP A 57 0.95 10.20 -7.33
C TRP A 57 0.54 11.68 -7.35
N THR A 58 -0.76 12.01 -7.45
CA THR A 58 -1.20 13.42 -7.45
C THR A 58 -0.82 14.15 -6.17
N ARG A 59 -0.69 13.44 -5.04
CA ARG A 59 -0.25 14.01 -3.75
C ARG A 59 1.11 14.67 -3.81
N LYS A 60 1.99 14.32 -4.78
CA LYS A 60 3.25 15.05 -5.02
C LYS A 60 3.06 16.49 -5.49
N TYR A 61 1.88 16.81 -6.00
CA TYR A 61 1.58 18.10 -6.63
C TYR A 61 0.50 18.85 -5.87
N THR A 62 -0.42 18.13 -5.22
CA THR A 62 -1.59 18.69 -4.54
C THR A 62 -1.38 18.88 -3.03
N SER A 63 -0.38 18.22 -2.43
CA SER A 63 -0.13 18.35 -0.99
C SER A 63 0.32 19.78 -0.64
N PRO A 64 -0.37 20.47 0.28
CA PRO A 64 0.06 21.80 0.71
C PRO A 64 1.37 21.71 1.50
N GLY A 65 2.28 22.68 1.27
CA GLY A 65 3.56 22.82 1.99
C GLY A 65 4.73 22.01 1.42
N PRO A 66 5.90 21.99 2.10
CA PRO A 66 7.10 21.30 1.61
C PRO A 66 6.92 19.77 1.63
N ILE A 67 7.29 19.13 0.54
CA ILE A 67 7.19 17.68 0.32
C ILE A 67 8.55 17.06 0.57
N PHE A 68 8.59 16.01 1.39
CA PHE A 68 9.82 15.25 1.64
C PHE A 68 10.28 14.50 0.38
N LYS A 69 11.56 14.61 0.07
CA LYS A 69 12.24 13.95 -1.05
C LYS A 69 13.39 13.11 -0.53
N ALA A 70 13.85 12.15 -1.34
CA ALA A 70 15.04 11.36 -1.03
C ALA A 70 16.28 12.25 -0.77
N SER A 71 16.39 13.39 -1.47
CA SER A 71 17.45 14.39 -1.26
C SER A 71 17.41 15.10 0.09
N ASP A 72 16.31 14.98 0.84
CA ASP A 72 16.16 15.60 2.16
C ASP A 72 16.66 14.65 3.27
N ILE A 73 17.04 13.42 2.93
CA ILE A 73 17.69 12.49 3.86
C ILE A 73 19.08 13.05 4.17
N GLY A 74 19.35 13.27 5.46
CA GLY A 74 20.68 13.68 5.93
C GLY A 74 21.69 12.53 5.95
N ASP A 75 22.92 12.84 6.33
CA ASP A 75 23.97 11.83 6.53
C ASP A 75 23.57 10.80 7.61
N MET A 76 23.57 9.53 7.22
CA MET A 76 23.25 8.38 8.04
C MET A 76 24.49 7.54 8.40
N THR A 77 25.70 8.06 8.18
CA THR A 77 26.95 7.40 8.56
C THR A 77 26.94 7.03 10.05
N GLY A 78 27.28 5.76 10.33
CA GLY A 78 27.26 5.20 11.68
C GLY A 78 25.86 4.88 12.23
N LYS A 79 24.80 5.13 11.47
CA LYS A 79 23.44 4.66 11.79
C LYS A 79 23.27 3.22 11.33
N VAL A 80 22.47 2.48 12.10
CA VAL A 80 22.19 1.07 11.86
C VAL A 80 20.67 0.91 11.82
N ALA A 81 20.18 0.32 10.74
CA ALA A 81 18.77 0.12 10.51
C ALA A 81 18.43 -1.36 10.29
N ILE A 82 17.25 -1.77 10.74
CA ILE A 82 16.61 -3.02 10.32
C ILE A 82 15.36 -2.64 9.54
N VAL A 83 15.22 -3.17 8.32
CA VAL A 83 14.02 -2.99 7.50
C VAL A 83 13.42 -4.37 7.21
N THR A 84 12.25 -4.67 7.75
CA THR A 84 11.59 -5.96 7.49
C THR A 84 10.96 -5.99 6.10
N GLY A 85 11.04 -7.10 5.38
CA GLY A 85 10.47 -7.24 4.03
C GLY A 85 11.18 -6.36 2.99
N SER A 86 12.49 -6.14 3.16
CA SER A 86 13.31 -5.23 2.34
C SER A 86 13.93 -5.88 1.10
N ASN A 87 13.50 -7.08 0.72
CA ASN A 87 13.98 -7.75 -0.49
C ASN A 87 13.25 -7.30 -1.77
N THR A 88 12.19 -6.49 -1.65
CA THR A 88 11.40 -6.00 -2.79
C THR A 88 10.56 -4.76 -2.40
N GLY A 89 9.99 -4.09 -3.40
CA GLY A 89 8.99 -3.03 -3.24
C GLY A 89 9.44 -1.88 -2.32
N ILE A 90 8.51 -1.38 -1.51
CA ILE A 90 8.71 -0.23 -0.62
C ILE A 90 9.89 -0.46 0.34
N GLY A 91 9.97 -1.67 0.92
CA GLY A 91 11.03 -2.04 1.86
C GLY A 91 12.41 -2.02 1.21
N TYR A 92 12.53 -2.50 -0.04
CA TYR A 92 13.78 -2.44 -0.80
C TYR A 92 14.22 -1.00 -1.03
N HIS A 93 13.34 -0.12 -1.51
CA HIS A 93 13.70 1.27 -1.74
C HIS A 93 14.03 2.01 -0.44
N THR A 94 13.39 1.65 0.67
CA THR A 94 13.77 2.21 1.98
C THR A 94 15.15 1.75 2.42
N ALA A 95 15.47 0.47 2.26
CA ALA A 95 16.82 -0.02 2.54
C ALA A 95 17.86 0.68 1.62
N LEU A 96 17.60 0.74 0.32
CA LEU A 96 18.46 1.38 -0.66
C LEU A 96 18.75 2.85 -0.31
N GLU A 97 17.73 3.65 -0.03
CA GLU A 97 17.92 5.07 0.29
C GLU A 97 18.64 5.28 1.62
N LEU A 98 18.41 4.42 2.63
CA LEU A 98 19.19 4.48 3.87
C LEU A 98 20.67 4.17 3.62
N VAL A 99 20.98 3.15 2.81
CA VAL A 99 22.37 2.80 2.46
C VAL A 99 23.02 3.88 1.58
N ARG A 100 22.28 4.46 0.62
CA ARG A 100 22.75 5.59 -0.21
C ARG A 100 23.18 6.80 0.61
N ASN A 101 22.63 6.95 1.81
CA ASN A 101 22.98 8.01 2.74
C ASN A 101 23.95 7.56 3.85
N GLY A 102 24.62 6.41 3.71
CA GLY A 102 25.71 5.98 4.59
C GLY A 102 25.31 5.04 5.74
N ALA A 103 24.04 4.60 5.82
CA ALA A 103 23.61 3.68 6.89
C ALA A 103 24.12 2.25 6.68
N ASP A 104 24.32 1.54 7.79
CA ASP A 104 24.41 0.08 7.84
C ASP A 104 23.00 -0.51 7.92
N VAL A 105 22.54 -1.22 6.88
CA VAL A 105 21.18 -1.76 6.82
C VAL A 105 21.16 -3.29 6.88
N ILE A 106 20.37 -3.83 7.81
CA ILE A 106 19.98 -5.24 7.83
C ILE A 106 18.76 -5.43 6.93
N VAL A 107 19.00 -6.06 5.78
CA VAL A 107 17.96 -6.49 4.85
C VAL A 107 17.31 -7.75 5.43
N ALA A 108 16.22 -7.57 6.17
CA ALA A 108 15.53 -8.65 6.85
C ALA A 108 14.38 -9.21 5.98
N ALA A 109 14.52 -10.45 5.52
CA ALA A 109 13.52 -11.09 4.66
C ALA A 109 13.47 -12.61 4.82
N ARG A 110 12.33 -13.21 4.50
CA ARG A 110 12.09 -14.66 4.63
C ARG A 110 12.94 -15.51 3.68
N SER A 111 13.11 -15.07 2.43
CA SER A 111 13.79 -15.85 1.40
C SER A 111 15.27 -15.48 1.30
N PRO A 112 16.22 -16.42 1.53
CA PRO A 112 17.64 -16.17 1.37
C PRO A 112 18.00 -15.68 -0.02
N ALA A 113 17.59 -16.42 -1.05
CA ALA A 113 17.89 -16.07 -2.44
C ALA A 113 17.43 -14.65 -2.82
N LYS A 114 16.20 -14.26 -2.44
CA LYS A 114 15.69 -12.90 -2.73
C LYS A 114 16.38 -11.83 -1.89
N GLY A 115 16.69 -12.14 -0.63
CA GLY A 115 17.37 -11.21 0.27
C GLY A 115 18.82 -10.94 -0.14
N GLU A 116 19.56 -11.98 -0.48
CA GLU A 116 20.94 -11.89 -1.00
C GLU A 116 21.00 -11.15 -2.33
N ALA A 117 20.05 -11.42 -3.25
CA ALA A 117 19.96 -10.69 -4.52
C ALA A 117 19.68 -9.19 -4.30
N ALA A 118 18.82 -8.85 -3.34
CA ALA A 118 18.54 -7.45 -3.00
C ALA A 118 19.78 -6.75 -2.40
N VAL A 119 20.53 -7.43 -1.52
CA VAL A 119 21.79 -6.90 -0.98
C VAL A 119 22.81 -6.68 -2.09
N ALA A 120 22.98 -7.64 -3.00
CA ALA A 120 23.90 -7.50 -4.12
C ALA A 120 23.56 -6.28 -4.98
N ALA A 121 22.28 -6.10 -5.33
CA ALA A 121 21.83 -4.94 -6.11
C ALA A 121 22.05 -3.61 -5.38
N ILE A 122 21.79 -3.54 -4.07
CA ILE A 122 22.06 -2.33 -3.26
C ILE A 122 23.55 -2.02 -3.22
N LEU A 123 24.40 -3.03 -2.99
CA LEU A 123 25.85 -2.83 -2.91
C LEU A 123 26.46 -2.43 -4.25
N GLU A 124 25.95 -2.95 -5.37
CA GLU A 124 26.37 -2.53 -6.72
C GLU A 124 26.09 -1.04 -6.95
N GLU A 125 24.90 -0.57 -6.60
CA GLU A 125 24.52 0.85 -6.68
C GLU A 125 25.42 1.74 -5.81
N VAL A 126 25.75 1.29 -4.60
CA VAL A 126 26.54 2.04 -3.62
C VAL A 126 28.01 2.12 -4.04
N GLN A 127 28.58 1.01 -4.53
CA GLN A 127 29.94 0.95 -5.04
C GLN A 127 30.12 1.81 -6.29
N ALA A 128 29.14 1.81 -7.20
CA ALA A 128 29.18 2.62 -8.41
C ALA A 128 29.22 4.14 -8.13
N ASN A 129 28.76 4.56 -6.95
CA ASN A 129 28.66 5.96 -6.55
C ASN A 129 29.62 6.37 -5.41
N ASP A 130 30.57 5.49 -5.04
CA ASP A 130 31.55 5.72 -3.96
C ASP A 130 30.91 6.07 -2.59
N ILE A 131 29.82 5.37 -2.24
CA ILE A 131 29.05 5.60 -1.01
C ILE A 131 29.53 4.65 0.11
N SER A 132 29.61 5.14 1.34
CA SER A 132 30.13 4.41 2.51
C SER A 132 29.16 3.44 3.19
N GLY A 133 27.87 3.47 2.83
CA GLY A 133 26.83 2.62 3.42
C GLY A 133 27.03 1.14 3.11
N ASN A 134 26.38 0.29 3.90
CA ASN A 134 26.48 -1.16 3.74
C ASN A 134 25.14 -1.86 3.93
N ALA A 135 24.97 -3.02 3.30
CA ALA A 135 23.78 -3.86 3.42
C ALA A 135 24.17 -5.30 3.74
N VAL A 136 23.47 -5.93 4.68
CA VAL A 136 23.66 -7.34 5.02
C VAL A 136 22.31 -8.04 5.11
N TYR A 137 22.21 -9.22 4.50
CA TYR A 137 21.02 -10.05 4.58
C TYR A 137 20.94 -10.79 5.91
N MET A 138 19.75 -10.82 6.52
CA MET A 138 19.46 -11.70 7.65
C MET A 138 18.06 -12.34 7.49
N PRO A 139 17.93 -13.66 7.73
CA PRO A 139 16.66 -14.35 7.57
C PRO A 139 15.66 -13.98 8.66
N LEU A 140 14.47 -13.56 8.25
CA LEU A 140 13.35 -13.22 9.14
C LEU A 140 12.04 -13.69 8.51
N ASP A 141 11.41 -14.69 9.13
CA ASP A 141 10.03 -15.09 8.87
C ASP A 141 9.11 -14.61 9.99
N LEU A 142 8.32 -13.57 9.73
CA LEU A 142 7.36 -13.02 10.68
C LEU A 142 6.15 -13.93 10.94
N SER A 143 5.96 -14.97 10.12
CA SER A 143 4.94 -16.00 10.37
C SER A 143 5.37 -17.05 11.39
N SER A 144 6.60 -16.95 11.93
CA SER A 144 7.12 -17.83 12.97
C SER A 144 7.77 -17.01 14.10
N LEU A 145 7.17 -17.00 15.28
CA LEU A 145 7.72 -16.30 16.43
C LEU A 145 9.09 -16.87 16.84
N MET A 146 9.33 -18.17 16.60
CA MET A 146 10.67 -18.76 16.74
C MET A 146 11.69 -18.14 15.79
N SER A 147 11.32 -17.93 14.52
CA SER A 147 12.19 -17.24 13.55
C SER A 147 12.44 -15.79 13.98
N VAL A 148 11.42 -15.09 14.49
CA VAL A 148 11.55 -13.71 14.98
C VAL A 148 12.53 -13.65 16.15
N LYS A 149 12.41 -14.57 17.12
CA LYS A 149 13.34 -14.65 18.25
C LYS A 149 14.76 -14.90 17.79
N LYS A 150 14.96 -15.89 16.90
CA LYS A 150 16.28 -16.22 16.36
C LYS A 150 16.91 -15.01 15.65
N PHE A 151 16.15 -14.30 14.83
CA PHE A 151 16.62 -13.09 14.16
C PHE A 151 17.09 -12.02 15.15
N ALA A 152 16.29 -11.74 16.20
CA ALA A 152 16.66 -10.77 17.22
C ALA A 152 17.92 -11.20 17.98
N ASP A 153 18.01 -12.47 18.40
CA ASP A 153 19.18 -13.02 19.07
C ASP A 153 20.44 -12.90 18.19
N ASP A 154 20.34 -13.21 16.90
CA ASP A 154 21.46 -13.13 15.96
C ASP A 154 21.88 -11.67 15.70
N PHE A 155 20.93 -10.73 15.60
CA PHE A 155 21.26 -9.31 15.48
C PHE A 155 21.98 -8.79 16.73
N LEU A 156 21.48 -9.15 17.93
CA LEU A 156 22.09 -8.74 19.19
C LEU A 156 23.53 -9.27 19.35
N LYS A 157 23.85 -10.46 18.81
CA LYS A 157 25.22 -11.01 18.78
C LYS A 157 26.18 -10.19 17.93
N LEU A 158 25.68 -9.43 16.94
CA LEU A 158 26.52 -8.51 16.16
C LEU A 158 27.07 -7.36 16.99
N LYS A 159 26.50 -7.11 18.18
CA LYS A 159 26.88 -6.00 19.08
C LYS A 159 26.84 -4.62 18.41
N LYS A 160 26.06 -4.48 17.34
CA LYS A 160 25.79 -3.20 16.68
C LYS A 160 24.72 -2.40 17.47
N PRO A 161 24.75 -1.06 17.40
CA PRO A 161 23.60 -0.25 17.83
C PRO A 161 22.39 -0.52 16.92
N LEU A 162 21.20 -0.10 17.34
CA LEU A 162 19.99 -0.11 16.52
C LEU A 162 19.32 1.26 16.59
N HIS A 163 19.46 2.04 15.53
CA HIS A 163 18.95 3.40 15.48
C HIS A 163 17.57 3.47 14.82
N ILE A 164 17.29 2.58 13.87
CA ILE A 164 16.05 2.59 13.08
C ILE A 164 15.52 1.16 12.96
N LEU A 165 14.27 0.95 13.36
CA LEU A 165 13.52 -0.28 13.09
C LEU A 165 12.31 0.07 12.23
N VAL A 166 12.30 -0.40 10.98
CA VAL A 166 11.16 -0.24 10.07
C VAL A 166 10.41 -1.55 9.96
N ASN A 167 9.25 -1.61 10.63
CA ASN A 167 8.27 -2.69 10.54
C ASN A 167 7.46 -2.53 9.24
N ASN A 168 8.11 -2.83 8.10
CA ASN A 168 7.59 -2.64 6.74
C ASN A 168 6.89 -3.90 6.19
N ALA A 169 7.38 -5.09 6.51
CA ALA A 169 6.88 -6.34 5.94
C ALA A 169 5.37 -6.51 6.16
N GLY A 170 4.68 -7.07 5.17
CA GLY A 170 3.31 -7.48 5.39
C GLY A 170 2.77 -8.34 4.27
N VAL A 171 1.69 -9.06 4.60
CA VAL A 171 0.90 -9.84 3.67
C VAL A 171 -0.49 -9.22 3.55
N MET A 172 -1.08 -9.40 2.37
CA MET A 172 -2.48 -9.10 2.09
C MET A 172 -3.01 -10.25 1.25
N LYS A 173 -4.02 -10.95 1.78
CA LYS A 173 -4.80 -11.98 1.11
C LYS A 173 -6.21 -11.44 1.04
N SER A 174 -6.77 -11.34 -0.15
CA SER A 174 -8.12 -10.81 -0.34
C SER A 174 -8.74 -11.41 -1.60
N PRO A 175 -10.07 -11.62 -1.65
CA PRO A 175 -10.79 -11.93 -2.88
C PRO A 175 -10.52 -10.91 -4.00
N GLY A 176 -10.23 -9.65 -3.64
CA GLY A 176 -9.81 -8.60 -4.57
C GLY A 176 -8.41 -8.80 -5.17
N ALA A 177 -7.62 -9.77 -4.68
CA ALA A 177 -6.32 -10.16 -5.25
C ALA A 177 -6.43 -10.62 -6.72
N GLN A 178 -7.64 -10.90 -7.20
CA GLN A 178 -7.93 -11.25 -8.60
C GLN A 178 -7.74 -10.05 -9.54
N TYR A 179 -7.95 -8.84 -9.03
CA TYR A 179 -7.75 -7.58 -9.74
C TYR A 179 -6.32 -7.04 -9.59
N VAL A 180 -5.53 -7.67 -8.73
CA VAL A 180 -4.32 -7.11 -8.11
C VAL A 180 -3.22 -8.18 -8.29
N GLY A 181 -2.98 -8.58 -9.54
CA GLY A 181 -2.26 -9.80 -10.00
C GLY A 181 -0.86 -10.07 -9.44
N GLN A 182 -0.74 -10.34 -8.15
CA GLN A 182 0.38 -11.09 -7.61
C GLN A 182 0.02 -12.59 -7.55
N ASN A 183 1.04 -13.43 -7.40
CA ASN A 183 0.86 -14.81 -6.93
C ASN A 183 0.39 -14.78 -5.46
N PHE A 184 -0.83 -14.32 -5.22
CA PHE A 184 -1.46 -14.31 -3.90
C PHE A 184 -2.26 -15.59 -3.71
N THR A 185 -1.99 -16.27 -2.60
CA THR A 185 -2.85 -17.29 -2.03
C THR A 185 -4.18 -16.63 -1.65
N TYR A 186 -5.24 -17.08 -2.30
CA TYR A 186 -6.58 -16.81 -1.82
C TYR A 186 -6.83 -17.58 -0.55
N GLY A 187 -7.64 -16.99 0.32
CA GLY A 187 -8.22 -17.68 1.44
C GLY A 187 -7.47 -17.50 2.73
N PHE A 188 -8.15 -17.97 3.75
CA PHE A 188 -7.71 -17.98 5.11
C PHE A 188 -6.52 -18.92 5.29
N GLU A 189 -5.46 -18.44 5.93
CA GLU A 189 -4.40 -19.31 6.43
C GLU A 189 -3.98 -18.85 7.82
N THR A 190 -3.36 -19.77 8.54
CA THR A 190 -2.73 -19.49 9.81
C THR A 190 -1.21 -19.45 9.69
N THR A 191 -0.57 -18.70 10.57
CA THR A 191 0.88 -18.76 10.81
C THR A 191 1.26 -20.09 11.45
N VAL A 192 2.56 -20.40 11.54
CA VAL A 192 2.97 -21.66 12.20
C VAL A 192 2.65 -21.68 13.70
N ASP A 193 2.44 -20.50 14.29
CA ASP A 193 2.03 -20.31 15.69
C ASP A 193 0.49 -20.34 15.87
N GLY A 194 -0.25 -20.56 14.76
CA GLY A 194 -1.69 -20.72 14.71
C GLY A 194 -2.49 -19.41 14.67
N PHE A 195 -1.84 -18.27 14.45
CA PHE A 195 -2.55 -16.99 14.31
C PHE A 195 -3.09 -16.82 12.90
N GLU A 196 -4.20 -16.12 12.74
CA GLU A 196 -4.62 -15.63 11.42
C GLU A 196 -3.47 -14.85 10.76
N SER A 197 -3.21 -15.12 9.48
CA SER A 197 -1.98 -14.69 8.82
C SER A 197 -1.76 -13.17 8.75
N HIS A 198 -2.79 -12.34 8.54
CA HIS A 198 -2.64 -10.89 8.49
C HIS A 198 -2.22 -10.34 9.84
N ILE A 199 -2.97 -10.65 10.90
CA ILE A 199 -2.63 -10.14 12.24
C ILE A 199 -1.34 -10.77 12.77
N GLY A 200 -1.12 -12.06 12.50
CA GLY A 200 0.07 -12.79 12.89
C GLY A 200 1.35 -12.19 12.32
N ILE A 201 1.35 -11.90 11.01
CA ILE A 201 2.54 -11.39 10.31
C ILE A 201 2.67 -9.87 10.44
N ASN A 202 1.62 -9.12 10.13
CA ASN A 202 1.70 -7.66 10.00
C ASN A 202 1.80 -6.97 11.37
N HIS A 203 1.27 -7.60 12.43
CA HIS A 203 1.23 -7.02 13.78
C HIS A 203 1.97 -7.87 14.82
N ILE A 204 1.55 -9.11 15.10
CA ILE A 204 2.08 -9.91 16.22
C ILE A 204 3.59 -10.19 16.05
N GLY A 205 4.03 -10.61 14.87
CA GLY A 205 5.44 -10.83 14.57
C GLY A 205 6.30 -9.56 14.74
N HIS A 206 5.79 -8.41 14.27
CA HIS A 206 6.48 -7.13 14.42
C HIS A 206 6.47 -6.61 15.86
N PHE A 207 5.37 -6.78 16.58
CA PHE A 207 5.27 -6.47 17.99
C PHE A 207 6.34 -7.25 18.75
N TYR A 208 6.40 -8.56 18.56
CA TYR A 208 7.36 -9.43 19.24
C TYR A 208 8.81 -9.06 18.88
N LEU A 209 9.11 -8.81 17.60
CA LEU A 209 10.42 -8.32 17.16
C LEU A 209 10.79 -7.02 17.90
N THR A 210 9.85 -6.07 17.97
CA THR A 210 10.09 -4.79 18.62
C THR A 210 10.31 -4.96 20.13
N GLN A 211 9.56 -5.83 20.81
CA GLN A 211 9.78 -6.11 22.24
C GLN A 211 11.19 -6.66 22.49
N LEU A 212 11.62 -7.65 21.71
CA LEU A 212 12.95 -8.27 21.84
C LEU A 212 14.08 -7.26 21.61
N LEU A 213 13.87 -6.28 20.74
CA LEU A 213 14.86 -5.25 20.39
C LEU A 213 14.72 -3.95 21.21
N THR A 214 13.69 -3.82 22.05
CA THR A 214 13.39 -2.58 22.80
C THR A 214 14.56 -2.16 23.70
N LYS A 215 15.22 -3.10 24.37
CA LYS A 215 16.41 -2.79 25.18
C LYS A 215 17.51 -2.18 24.32
N LYS A 216 17.78 -2.75 23.14
CA LYS A 216 18.83 -2.28 22.23
C LYS A 216 18.47 -0.91 21.63
N LEU A 217 17.20 -0.67 21.30
CA LEU A 217 16.71 0.64 20.86
C LEU A 217 16.99 1.71 21.92
N LYS A 218 16.70 1.43 23.20
CA LYS A 218 17.00 2.36 24.32
C LYS A 218 18.49 2.61 24.49
N GLU A 219 19.32 1.56 24.43
CA GLU A 219 20.79 1.68 24.48
C GLU A 219 21.37 2.49 23.31
N SER A 220 20.65 2.56 22.19
CA SER A 220 21.09 3.23 20.96
C SER A 220 20.39 4.58 20.75
N ALA A 221 19.72 5.11 21.78
CA ALA A 221 19.00 6.38 21.68
C ALA A 221 19.95 7.53 21.27
N PRO A 222 19.52 8.47 20.40
CA PRO A 222 18.19 8.56 19.81
C PRO A 222 17.96 7.47 18.76
N SER A 223 16.83 6.76 18.90
CA SER A 223 16.42 5.69 18.00
C SER A 223 14.91 5.73 17.76
N ARG A 224 14.43 5.00 16.76
CA ARG A 224 13.01 5.07 16.39
C ARG A 224 12.47 3.80 15.75
N VAL A 225 11.16 3.63 15.88
CA VAL A 225 10.38 2.56 15.24
C VAL A 225 9.37 3.17 14.28
N VAL A 226 9.31 2.66 13.04
CA VAL A 226 8.32 3.05 12.04
C VAL A 226 7.47 1.84 11.68
N ALA A 227 6.16 1.93 11.89
CA ALA A 227 5.20 0.85 11.59
C ALA A 227 4.41 1.15 10.31
N LEU A 228 4.54 0.29 9.30
CA LEU A 228 3.87 0.47 8.02
C LEU A 228 2.42 0.00 8.06
N SER A 229 1.51 0.97 8.07
CA SER A 229 0.07 0.80 7.94
C SER A 229 -0.37 0.90 6.46
N SER A 230 -1.65 1.15 6.21
CA SER A 230 -2.27 1.29 4.89
C SER A 230 -3.57 2.07 5.03
N GLY A 231 -4.04 2.71 3.95
CA GLY A 231 -5.41 3.23 3.88
C GLY A 231 -6.49 2.17 4.12
N ALA A 232 -6.15 0.88 4.00
CA ALA A 232 -7.03 -0.24 4.37
C ALA A 232 -7.45 -0.25 5.85
N GLU A 233 -6.76 0.47 6.74
CA GLU A 233 -7.18 0.66 8.14
C GLU A 233 -8.62 1.18 8.24
N SER A 234 -9.06 2.01 7.29
CA SER A 234 -10.43 2.53 7.27
C SER A 234 -11.50 1.45 7.03
N GLY A 235 -11.10 0.32 6.46
CA GLY A 235 -11.97 -0.83 6.19
C GLY A 235 -11.87 -1.94 7.23
N SER A 236 -11.27 -1.68 8.41
CA SER A 236 -11.29 -2.61 9.53
C SER A 236 -12.72 -2.93 10.00
N TYR A 237 -12.86 -3.96 10.83
CA TYR A 237 -14.12 -4.23 11.53
C TYR A 237 -14.63 -3.00 12.31
N PRO A 238 -15.96 -2.78 12.43
CA PRO A 238 -16.52 -1.60 13.11
C PRO A 238 -15.99 -1.40 14.55
N GLU A 239 -15.83 -2.50 15.29
CA GLU A 239 -15.25 -2.57 16.63
C GLU A 239 -13.73 -2.35 16.67
N GLY A 240 -13.07 -2.27 15.51
CA GLY A 240 -11.64 -2.07 15.35
C GLY A 240 -10.87 -3.38 15.42
N MET A 241 -10.88 -4.07 16.57
CA MET A 241 -10.17 -5.34 16.76
C MET A 241 -11.12 -6.47 17.17
N ARG A 242 -11.03 -7.57 16.44
CA ARG A 242 -11.63 -8.88 16.73
C ARG A 242 -10.59 -9.84 17.25
N PHE A 243 -10.24 -9.67 18.53
CA PHE A 243 -9.23 -10.49 19.22
C PHE A 243 -9.58 -11.98 19.25
N ASP A 244 -10.88 -12.29 19.27
CA ASP A 244 -11.43 -13.62 19.18
C ASP A 244 -11.11 -14.32 17.86
N LEU A 245 -10.92 -13.57 16.77
CA LEU A 245 -10.56 -14.09 15.45
C LEU A 245 -9.04 -14.20 15.23
N TRP A 246 -8.20 -13.76 16.18
CA TRP A 246 -6.75 -13.79 16.00
C TRP A 246 -6.18 -15.20 15.99
N LYS A 247 -6.79 -16.11 16.75
CA LYS A 247 -6.36 -17.49 16.87
C LYS A 247 -7.57 -18.41 16.67
N PRO A 248 -7.95 -18.69 15.42
CA PRO A 248 -9.10 -19.54 15.09
C PRO A 248 -9.04 -20.91 15.76
N SER A 249 -10.19 -21.39 16.22
CA SER A 249 -10.30 -22.73 16.78
C SER A 249 -10.10 -23.78 15.69
N GLY A 250 -9.21 -24.75 15.93
CA GLY A 250 -8.92 -25.81 14.95
C GLY A 250 -8.16 -25.35 13.70
N GLY A 251 -7.80 -24.06 13.59
CA GLY A 251 -7.13 -23.51 12.41
C GLY A 251 -8.05 -23.29 11.20
N GLU A 252 -9.37 -23.33 11.41
CA GLU A 252 -10.38 -23.12 10.38
C GLU A 252 -10.92 -21.68 10.41
N ARG A 253 -11.43 -21.22 9.27
CA ARG A 253 -12.00 -19.88 9.13
C ARG A 253 -13.33 -19.78 9.89
N ASP A 254 -13.47 -18.79 10.76
CA ASP A 254 -14.76 -18.43 11.37
C ASP A 254 -15.75 -17.85 10.35
N GLU A 255 -17.06 -18.05 10.56
CA GLU A 255 -18.11 -17.62 9.60
C GLU A 255 -18.12 -16.11 9.35
N ASP A 256 -17.74 -15.32 10.35
CA ASP A 256 -17.74 -13.86 10.32
C ASP A 256 -16.37 -13.24 9.99
N TYR A 257 -15.36 -14.06 9.68
CA TYR A 257 -14.11 -13.60 9.13
C TYR A 257 -14.30 -13.03 7.71
N GLU A 258 -13.81 -11.82 7.48
CA GLU A 258 -13.75 -11.18 6.16
C GLU A 258 -12.31 -10.74 5.87
N ASP A 259 -11.76 -11.16 4.72
CA ASP A 259 -10.35 -10.96 4.38
C ASP A 259 -9.93 -9.49 4.33
N GLY A 260 -10.76 -8.63 3.72
CA GLY A 260 -10.51 -7.20 3.63
C GLY A 260 -10.49 -6.54 5.01
N MET A 261 -11.46 -6.86 5.86
CA MET A 261 -11.56 -6.38 7.24
C MET A 261 -10.42 -6.91 8.12
N ALA A 262 -10.03 -8.18 7.97
CA ALA A 262 -8.89 -8.76 8.68
C ALA A 262 -7.57 -8.08 8.31
N TYR A 263 -7.36 -7.80 7.02
CA TYR A 263 -6.21 -7.00 6.58
C TYR A 263 -6.29 -5.57 7.12
N GLY A 264 -7.45 -4.92 7.02
CA GLY A 264 -7.69 -3.58 7.56
C GLY A 264 -7.39 -3.49 9.05
N GLN A 265 -7.84 -4.48 9.83
CA GLN A 265 -7.52 -4.65 11.25
C GLN A 265 -6.02 -4.72 11.48
N SER A 266 -5.28 -5.52 10.71
CA SER A 266 -3.82 -5.60 10.86
C SER A 266 -3.12 -4.25 10.64
N LYS A 267 -3.69 -3.39 9.79
CA LYS A 267 -3.16 -2.05 9.48
C LYS A 267 -3.61 -1.00 10.49
N LEU A 268 -4.81 -1.12 11.04
CA LEU A 268 -5.26 -0.36 12.20
C LEU A 268 -4.41 -0.69 13.43
N ALA A 269 -4.04 -1.95 13.62
CA ALA A 269 -3.19 -2.41 14.72
C ALA A 269 -1.80 -1.75 14.68
N ALA A 270 -1.21 -1.56 13.50
CA ALA A 270 0.07 -0.84 13.33
C ALA A 270 0.01 0.62 13.83
N ILE A 271 -1.13 1.30 13.64
CA ILE A 271 -1.35 2.67 14.10
C ILE A 271 -1.43 2.70 15.63
N LEU A 272 -2.30 1.87 16.21
CA LEU A 272 -2.48 1.75 17.65
C LEU A 272 -1.19 1.30 18.35
N PHE A 273 -0.44 0.39 17.73
CA PHE A 273 0.87 -0.06 18.19
C PHE A 273 1.88 1.09 18.30
N ALA A 274 2.03 1.91 17.24
CA ALA A 274 2.97 3.02 17.27
C ALA A 274 2.61 4.07 18.34
N ARG A 275 1.31 4.33 18.52
CA ARG A 275 0.80 5.22 19.57
C ARG A 275 1.17 4.71 20.97
N GLU A 276 0.85 3.46 21.26
CA GLU A 276 1.14 2.88 22.58
C GLU A 276 2.65 2.73 22.82
N LEU A 277 3.42 2.37 21.80
CA LEU A 277 4.88 2.27 21.90
C LEU A 277 5.49 3.63 22.24
N ALA A 278 5.00 4.71 21.62
CA ALA A 278 5.43 6.07 21.93
C ALA A 278 5.13 6.47 23.38
N GLU A 279 3.93 6.19 23.89
CA GLU A 279 3.56 6.45 25.29
C GLU A 279 4.45 5.64 26.26
N ARG A 280 4.68 4.36 25.98
CA ARG A 280 5.47 3.48 26.85
C ARG A 280 6.97 3.78 26.87
N LEU A 281 7.47 4.41 25.82
CA LEU A 281 8.89 4.74 25.66
C LEU A 281 9.18 6.22 25.90
N GLU A 282 8.21 6.98 26.39
CA GLU A 282 8.39 8.38 26.77
C GLU A 282 9.58 8.54 27.74
N GLY A 283 10.40 9.56 27.51
CA GLY A 283 11.61 9.84 28.30
C GLY A 283 12.80 8.92 28.03
N THR A 284 12.67 7.88 27.18
CA THR A 284 13.79 6.96 26.88
C THR A 284 14.63 7.36 25.67
N GLY A 285 14.23 8.42 24.95
CA GLY A 285 14.86 8.84 23.69
C GLY A 285 14.55 7.95 22.49
N VAL A 286 13.59 7.02 22.64
CA VAL A 286 13.07 6.19 21.55
C VAL A 286 11.71 6.73 21.10
N THR A 287 11.55 7.01 19.80
CA THR A 287 10.28 7.44 19.22
C THR A 287 9.61 6.34 18.40
N ALA A 288 8.31 6.46 18.18
CA ALA A 288 7.53 5.53 17.38
C ALA A 288 6.55 6.30 16.48
N TYR A 289 6.43 5.87 15.22
CA TYR A 289 5.54 6.48 14.23
C TYR A 289 4.84 5.40 13.41
N SER A 290 3.69 5.74 12.83
CA SER A 290 3.04 4.89 11.84
C SER A 290 2.78 5.67 10.55
N CYS A 291 2.75 4.98 9.41
CA CYS A 291 2.43 5.62 8.15
C CYS A 291 1.75 4.73 7.12
N HIS A 292 1.04 5.36 6.20
CA HIS A 292 0.60 4.77 4.95
C HIS A 292 1.54 5.18 3.81
N PRO A 293 1.98 4.25 2.94
CA PRO A 293 2.89 4.57 1.85
C PRO A 293 2.22 5.25 0.66
N GLY A 294 0.89 5.30 0.61
CA GLY A 294 0.15 5.62 -0.62
C GLY A 294 -0.32 4.35 -1.32
N ILE A 295 -1.08 4.54 -2.40
CA ILE A 295 -1.44 3.45 -3.30
C ILE A 295 -0.26 3.18 -4.25
N ILE A 296 0.38 2.02 -4.14
CA ILE A 296 1.65 1.71 -4.81
C ILE A 296 1.47 0.70 -5.95
N THR A 297 2.15 0.94 -7.08
CA THR A 297 2.36 -0.04 -8.14
C THR A 297 3.33 -1.10 -7.64
N THR A 298 2.82 -2.18 -7.06
CA THR A 298 3.65 -3.34 -6.72
C THR A 298 3.90 -4.19 -7.98
N GLU A 299 4.67 -5.29 -7.91
CA GLU A 299 4.87 -6.27 -9.03
C GLU A 299 3.56 -6.74 -9.70
N LEU A 300 2.44 -6.50 -9.01
CA LEU A 300 1.06 -6.30 -9.43
C LEU A 300 0.72 -6.02 -10.90
N GLY A 301 1.43 -5.11 -11.56
CA GLY A 301 1.03 -4.62 -12.88
C GLY A 301 1.41 -5.54 -14.05
N ARG A 302 2.31 -6.50 -13.83
CA ARG A 302 2.93 -7.26 -14.93
C ARG A 302 2.05 -8.39 -15.49
N TYR A 303 1.20 -8.99 -14.66
CA TYR A 303 0.37 -10.15 -15.02
C TYR A 303 -1.02 -9.80 -15.57
N MET A 304 -1.43 -8.54 -15.49
CA MET A 304 -2.70 -8.06 -16.07
C MET A 304 -2.73 -8.19 -17.61
N GLY A 305 -1.56 -8.19 -18.27
CA GLY A 305 -1.45 -8.36 -19.72
C GLY A 305 -1.56 -9.81 -20.21
N GLU A 306 -1.23 -10.80 -19.36
CA GLU A 306 -1.03 -12.20 -19.81
C GLU A 306 -2.25 -13.11 -19.62
N LYS A 307 -3.08 -12.89 -18.58
CA LYS A 307 -4.22 -13.77 -18.26
C LYS A 307 -5.60 -13.24 -18.66
N MET A 308 -5.71 -11.94 -18.97
CA MET A 308 -6.97 -11.26 -19.34
C MET A 308 -7.43 -11.49 -20.80
N THR A 309 -6.69 -12.25 -21.60
CA THR A 309 -7.12 -12.69 -22.93
C THR A 309 -8.11 -13.86 -22.88
N ASN A 310 -8.14 -14.64 -21.78
CA ASN A 310 -8.90 -15.88 -21.69
C ASN A 310 -10.31 -15.72 -21.05
N ASP A 311 -10.46 -15.02 -19.92
CA ASP A 311 -11.78 -14.84 -19.26
C ASP A 311 -12.66 -13.78 -19.94
N ALA A 312 -12.03 -12.93 -20.74
CA ALA A 312 -12.70 -11.95 -21.59
C ALA A 312 -13.58 -12.61 -22.67
N ALA A 313 -13.43 -13.90 -22.95
CA ALA A 313 -14.19 -14.64 -23.97
C ALA A 313 -15.70 -14.63 -23.72
N GLU A 314 -16.17 -14.51 -22.48
CA GLU A 314 -17.60 -14.66 -22.13
C GLU A 314 -18.34 -13.33 -21.85
N GLY A 315 -17.65 -12.26 -21.43
CA GLY A 315 -18.29 -11.00 -20.95
C GLY A 315 -18.62 -9.93 -22.01
N GLY A 316 -18.34 -10.18 -23.29
CA GLY A 316 -18.55 -9.22 -24.38
C GLY A 316 -17.65 -7.98 -24.32
N ILE A 317 -17.72 -7.13 -25.36
CA ILE A 317 -16.81 -5.99 -25.57
C ILE A 317 -16.89 -4.91 -24.46
N LEU A 318 -18.07 -4.74 -23.84
CA LEU A 318 -18.30 -3.73 -22.81
C LEU A 318 -17.69 -4.11 -21.45
N ALA A 319 -17.75 -5.39 -21.05
CA ALA A 319 -17.07 -5.86 -19.84
C ALA A 319 -15.55 -5.79 -20.01
N ARG A 320 -15.02 -6.13 -21.20
CA ARG A 320 -13.61 -5.95 -21.56
C ARG A 320 -13.17 -4.50 -21.46
N LEU A 321 -13.99 -3.56 -21.95
CA LEU A 321 -13.70 -2.13 -21.88
C LEU A 321 -13.75 -1.62 -20.44
N ALA A 322 -14.74 -2.05 -19.64
CA ALA A 322 -14.87 -1.66 -18.24
C ALA A 322 -13.75 -2.21 -17.34
N LEU A 323 -13.28 -3.44 -17.60
CA LEU A 323 -12.13 -4.05 -16.92
C LEU A 323 -10.79 -3.42 -17.34
N TYR A 324 -10.60 -3.17 -18.64
CA TYR A 324 -9.40 -2.51 -19.17
C TYR A 324 -9.29 -1.07 -18.66
N LEU A 325 -10.41 -0.34 -18.66
CA LEU A 325 -10.49 0.99 -18.06
C LEU A 325 -10.33 0.90 -16.54
N GLY A 326 -11.05 0.04 -15.82
CA GLY A 326 -10.98 -0.04 -14.36
C GLY A 326 -9.60 -0.44 -13.80
N GLY A 327 -9.00 -1.52 -14.31
CA GLY A 327 -7.69 -1.99 -13.85
C GLY A 327 -6.51 -1.14 -14.35
N GLY A 328 -6.59 -0.67 -15.60
CA GLY A 328 -5.58 0.20 -16.19
C GLY A 328 -5.56 1.60 -15.56
N ILE A 329 -6.73 2.20 -15.32
CA ILE A 329 -6.87 3.51 -14.68
C ILE A 329 -6.42 3.47 -13.21
N PHE A 330 -6.75 2.40 -12.47
CA PHE A 330 -6.27 2.24 -11.09
C PHE A 330 -4.74 2.15 -11.03
N THR A 331 -4.10 1.38 -11.92
CA THR A 331 -2.63 1.32 -11.98
C THR A 331 -2.00 2.66 -12.35
N MET A 332 -2.65 3.46 -13.20
CA MET A 332 -2.23 4.82 -13.54
C MET A 332 -2.39 5.83 -12.38
N ALA A 333 -3.13 5.50 -11.32
CA ALA A 333 -3.30 6.35 -10.16
C ALA A 333 -2.18 6.16 -9.11
N ASN A 334 -1.37 5.12 -9.25
CA ASN A 334 -0.45 4.65 -8.22
C ASN A 334 0.89 5.39 -8.18
N PHE A 335 1.44 5.51 -6.98
CA PHE A 335 2.85 5.80 -6.75
C PHE A 335 3.74 4.65 -7.21
N LYS A 336 4.96 4.97 -7.60
CA LYS A 336 6.00 3.95 -7.74
C LYS A 336 6.50 3.47 -6.37
N PRO A 337 7.06 2.27 -6.24
CA PRO A 337 7.61 1.79 -4.97
C PRO A 337 8.62 2.74 -4.32
N GLU A 338 9.47 3.42 -5.11
CA GLU A 338 10.41 4.42 -4.59
C GLU A 338 9.71 5.62 -3.95
N ASP A 339 8.55 6.02 -4.47
CA ASP A 339 7.77 7.12 -3.91
C ASP A 339 7.05 6.71 -2.64
N GLY A 340 6.56 5.46 -2.61
CA GLY A 340 5.93 4.88 -1.42
C GLY A 340 6.87 4.79 -0.22
N ALA A 341 8.18 4.66 -0.47
CA ALA A 341 9.20 4.66 0.55
C ALA A 341 9.39 6.03 1.23
N LEU A 342 9.04 7.14 0.56
CA LEU A 342 9.35 8.50 1.05
C LEU A 342 8.72 8.81 2.41
N THR A 343 7.49 8.37 2.66
CA THR A 343 6.82 8.64 3.95
C THR A 343 7.54 7.91 5.10
N GLN A 344 7.89 6.63 4.93
CA GLN A 344 8.60 5.90 5.97
C GLN A 344 10.07 6.33 6.09
N LEU A 345 10.71 6.77 5.00
CA LEU A 345 12.04 7.37 5.02
C LEU A 345 12.04 8.67 5.80
N GLN A 346 11.08 9.57 5.57
CA GLN A 346 10.94 10.80 6.36
C GLN A 346 10.85 10.49 7.85
N LEU A 347 9.98 9.55 8.24
CA LEU A 347 9.84 9.16 9.64
C LEU A 347 11.11 8.51 10.18
N SER A 348 11.88 7.83 9.32
CA SER A 348 13.14 7.18 9.68
C SER A 348 14.31 8.16 9.84
N THR A 349 14.32 9.29 9.13
CA THR A 349 15.54 10.12 8.98
C THR A 349 15.37 11.59 9.35
N ALA A 350 14.14 12.13 9.32
CA ALA A 350 13.90 13.53 9.69
C ALA A 350 14.26 13.78 11.16
N ASP A 351 14.51 15.05 11.49
CA ASP A 351 14.65 15.50 12.86
C ASP A 351 13.38 15.12 13.66
N PRO A 352 13.49 14.35 14.76
CA PRO A 352 12.36 14.04 15.61
C PRO A 352 11.58 15.26 16.09
N ALA A 353 12.22 16.43 16.22
CA ALA A 353 11.54 17.68 16.59
C ALA A 353 10.56 18.19 15.52
N ALA A 354 10.71 17.76 14.27
CA ALA A 354 9.77 18.05 13.19
C ALA A 354 8.61 17.05 13.11
N LEU A 355 8.59 16.04 14.00
CA LEU A 355 7.61 14.96 14.02
C LEU A 355 6.89 14.90 15.37
N THR A 356 5.66 14.40 15.35
CA THR A 356 4.89 14.14 16.56
C THR A 356 5.02 12.66 16.92
N ASN A 357 5.64 12.37 18.08
CA ASN A 357 5.81 11.00 18.56
C ASN A 357 4.44 10.31 18.73
N GLY A 358 4.32 9.07 18.24
CA GLY A 358 3.08 8.28 18.24
C GLY A 358 2.08 8.64 17.13
N ALA A 359 2.36 9.62 16.28
CA ALA A 359 1.41 10.06 15.26
C ALA A 359 1.39 9.18 14.01
N TYR A 360 0.31 9.34 13.24
CA TYR A 360 0.08 8.66 11.96
C TYR A 360 0.29 9.61 10.79
N TYR A 361 0.97 9.13 9.75
CA TYR A 361 1.35 9.94 8.59
C TYR A 361 0.84 9.34 7.28
N ARG A 362 0.39 10.20 6.36
CA ARG A 362 -0.02 9.85 4.99
C ARG A 362 0.81 10.58 3.95
N PRO A 363 0.83 10.10 2.70
CA PRO A 363 1.71 10.65 1.69
C PRO A 363 1.45 12.14 1.37
N ILE A 364 2.49 12.94 1.14
CA ILE A 364 3.89 12.62 1.44
C ILE A 364 4.23 13.24 2.79
N GLY A 365 4.33 12.39 3.82
CA GLY A 365 4.91 12.81 5.08
C GLY A 365 4.08 13.75 5.93
N ARG A 366 2.75 13.67 5.83
CA ARG A 366 1.83 14.56 6.55
C ARG A 366 1.17 13.85 7.71
N MET A 367 1.28 14.46 8.89
CA MET A 367 0.55 14.03 10.07
C MET A 367 -0.96 14.20 9.83
N VAL A 368 -1.71 13.16 10.09
CA VAL A 368 -3.17 13.10 9.89
C VAL A 368 -3.81 12.23 10.97
N GLN A 369 -5.12 12.33 11.10
CA GLN A 369 -5.87 11.36 11.90
C GLN A 369 -6.14 10.10 11.08
N PRO A 370 -6.15 8.91 11.72
CA PRO A 370 -6.69 7.69 11.11
C PRO A 370 -8.12 7.90 10.64
N ARG A 371 -8.50 7.26 9.53
CA ARG A 371 -9.86 7.31 8.99
C ARG A 371 -10.79 6.42 9.81
N HIS A 372 -10.30 5.30 10.34
CA HIS A 372 -11.12 4.47 11.23
C HIS A 372 -11.26 5.15 12.60
N ALA A 373 -12.50 5.25 13.09
CA ALA A 373 -12.79 5.93 14.36
C ALA A 373 -12.04 5.34 15.56
N GLN A 374 -11.75 4.03 15.50
CA GLN A 374 -10.99 3.34 16.55
C GLN A 374 -9.48 3.65 16.53
N GLY A 375 -8.94 4.26 15.48
CA GLY A 375 -7.49 4.53 15.37
C GLY A 375 -6.95 5.56 16.37
N THR A 376 -7.85 6.30 17.04
CA THR A 376 -7.52 7.23 18.13
C THR A 376 -8.07 6.78 19.49
N ASN A 377 -8.67 5.59 19.58
CA ASN A 377 -9.26 5.08 20.81
C ASN A 377 -8.15 4.58 21.77
N SER A 378 -7.93 5.32 22.86
CA SER A 378 -6.91 5.01 23.87
C SER A 378 -7.22 3.75 24.69
N THR A 379 -8.49 3.38 24.86
CA THR A 379 -8.87 2.11 25.51
C THR A 379 -8.47 0.93 24.64
N LEU A 380 -8.86 0.97 23.36
CA LEU A 380 -8.52 -0.10 22.41
C LEU A 380 -7.01 -0.19 22.17
N GLN A 381 -6.32 0.95 22.14
CA GLN A 381 -4.85 1.02 22.07
C GLN A 381 -4.18 0.19 23.19
N LYS A 382 -4.59 0.39 24.44
CA LYS A 382 -4.06 -0.34 25.61
C LYS A 382 -4.48 -1.80 25.62
N GLU A 383 -5.70 -2.09 25.19
CA GLU A 383 -6.22 -3.45 25.06
C GLU A 383 -5.45 -4.24 24.00
N LEU A 384 -5.23 -3.66 22.81
CA LEU A 384 -4.42 -4.23 21.74
C LEU A 384 -3.05 -4.65 22.26
N TRP A 385 -2.37 -3.75 22.98
CA TRP A 385 -1.06 -4.04 23.54
C TRP A 385 -1.11 -5.23 24.51
N LYS A 386 -2.05 -5.22 25.46
CA LYS A 386 -2.22 -6.28 26.45
C LYS A 386 -2.53 -7.64 25.80
N GLU A 387 -3.42 -7.69 24.82
CA GLU A 387 -3.75 -8.94 24.12
C GLU A 387 -2.59 -9.42 23.25
N THR A 388 -1.82 -8.50 22.65
CA THR A 388 -0.60 -8.87 21.91
C THR A 388 0.49 -9.40 22.83
N GLU A 389 0.70 -8.78 24.01
CA GLU A 389 1.62 -9.30 25.03
C GLU A 389 1.23 -10.71 25.47
N LYS A 390 -0.07 -10.96 25.71
CA LYS A 390 -0.57 -12.32 26.03
C LYS A 390 -0.28 -13.31 24.91
N ALA A 391 -0.49 -12.91 23.65
CA ALA A 391 -0.25 -13.76 22.49
C ALA A 391 1.21 -14.23 22.38
N VAL A 392 2.16 -13.44 22.89
CA VAL A 392 3.61 -13.75 22.83
C VAL A 392 4.23 -14.10 24.19
N LYS A 393 3.44 -14.09 25.28
CA LYS A 393 3.93 -14.18 26.67
C LYS A 393 4.75 -15.43 26.97
N GLY A 394 4.45 -16.56 26.33
CA GLY A 394 5.19 -17.82 26.50
C GLY A 394 6.57 -17.85 25.82
N LEU A 395 6.94 -16.76 25.14
CA LEU A 395 8.13 -16.66 24.29
C LEU A 395 9.05 -15.47 24.64
N LEU A 396 8.61 -14.56 25.51
CA LEU A 396 9.35 -13.37 25.96
C LEU A 396 10.38 -13.66 27.06
#